data_AF-A0A3C1B230-F1
#
_entry.id   AF-A0A3C1B230-F1
#
_cell.length_a   1.000
_cell.length_b   1.000
_cell.length_c   1.000
_cell.angle_alpha   90.00
_cell.angle_beta   90.00
_cell.angle_gamma   90.00
#
_symmetry.space_group_name_H-M   'P 1'
#
loop_
_entity.id
_entity.type
_entity.pdbx_description
1 polymer ?
#
loop_
_entity_poly.entity_id
_entity_poly.type
_entity_poly.pdbx_seq_one_letter_code
_entity_poly.pdbx_strand_id
1 'polypeptide(L)'
;EGGRVQLIERITSAKFLPLPWLTVKFQVSRHLVFPDKLHAAITDDYYREDLFSLGIYQRISRTLDVELARRGYYSIKSIDLLSSDLLLSVKLVGHAASLSCLTVCPRLIGRGELDIPYRQLIGTALTRQALLADPFEFRTIREYQGFDHLKSVNWLATARTGQLKVNVHEYTTSREIRVLLNIEPDGAFYEEMLLEEAIRLAASLCNYALEDGISCSMRSNARDVLTQDAIDLPAGQTLQHNDQIQEQLGRLNLALPPESFAALLTSERAVGYSRPVLVMISLNCSPAICKNWQTCLDNGSQGIWIVPRLSGQPARMPEITGPVHVWEVNHVR
;
A
#
# COMPACT_ATOMS: atom_id res chain seq x y z
N GLU A 1 -1.38 -7.08 -7.65
CA GLU A 1 -1.88 -6.74 -9.00
C GLU A 1 -0.94 -7.36 -10.04
N GLY A 2 -1.46 -7.86 -11.17
CA GLY A 2 -0.67 -8.48 -12.24
C GLY A 2 -0.21 -9.93 -11.96
N GLY A 3 -0.59 -10.49 -10.82
CA GLY A 3 -0.27 -11.88 -10.44
C GLY A 3 -1.36 -12.88 -10.81
N ARG A 4 -1.14 -14.15 -10.46
CA ARG A 4 -2.10 -15.24 -10.59
C ARG A 4 -2.34 -15.92 -9.25
N VAL A 5 -3.57 -16.32 -9.00
CA VAL A 5 -3.97 -17.12 -7.83
C VAL A 5 -4.88 -18.26 -8.27
N GLN A 6 -4.99 -19.26 -7.40
CA GLN A 6 -5.86 -20.42 -7.63
C GLN A 6 -7.08 -20.34 -6.73
N LEU A 7 -8.26 -20.31 -7.34
CA LEU A 7 -9.53 -20.48 -6.64
C LEU A 7 -9.90 -21.97 -6.64
N ILE A 8 -10.02 -22.56 -5.46
CA ILE A 8 -10.39 -23.97 -5.31
C ILE A 8 -11.87 -24.05 -4.96
N GLU A 9 -12.68 -24.49 -5.92
CA GLU A 9 -14.08 -24.79 -5.70
C GLU A 9 -14.24 -26.24 -5.20
N ARG A 10 -14.90 -26.43 -4.05
CA ARG A 10 -15.14 -27.76 -3.48
C ARG A 10 -16.62 -27.96 -3.23
N ILE A 11 -17.19 -28.97 -3.86
CA ILE A 11 -18.59 -29.36 -3.69
C ILE A 11 -18.63 -30.74 -3.08
N THR A 12 -19.38 -30.89 -1.98
CA THR A 12 -19.55 -32.17 -1.28
C THR A 12 -21.02 -32.53 -1.25
N SER A 13 -21.38 -33.67 -1.81
CA SER A 13 -22.69 -34.28 -1.59
C SER A 13 -22.69 -35.00 -0.24
N ALA A 14 -23.67 -34.71 0.60
CA ALA A 14 -23.92 -35.42 1.86
C ALA A 14 -25.16 -36.33 1.78
N LYS A 15 -25.57 -36.70 0.55
CA LYS A 15 -26.82 -37.43 0.30
C LYS A 15 -26.54 -38.84 -0.23
N PHE A 16 -27.46 -39.74 0.12
CA PHE A 16 -27.51 -41.12 -0.40
C PHE A 16 -28.11 -41.21 -1.82
N LEU A 17 -28.60 -40.09 -2.36
CA LEU A 17 -29.10 -39.98 -3.74
C LEU A 17 -28.06 -39.25 -4.59
N PRO A 18 -27.77 -39.72 -5.83
CA PRO A 18 -26.94 -38.99 -6.75
C PRO A 18 -27.62 -37.69 -7.17
N LEU A 19 -26.82 -36.67 -7.42
CA LEU A 19 -27.21 -35.39 -7.99
C LEU A 19 -26.68 -35.35 -9.43
N PRO A 20 -27.45 -35.88 -10.41
CA PRO A 20 -27.00 -35.98 -11.80
C PRO A 20 -26.78 -34.60 -12.44
N TRP A 21 -27.49 -33.57 -11.92
CA TRP A 21 -27.36 -32.21 -12.40
C TRP A 21 -27.36 -31.21 -11.25
N LEU A 22 -26.23 -30.53 -11.07
CA LEU A 22 -26.07 -29.37 -10.20
C LEU A 22 -25.34 -28.28 -10.99
N THR A 23 -25.98 -27.13 -11.16
CA THR A 23 -25.33 -25.93 -11.67
C THR A 23 -24.98 -25.04 -10.50
N VAL A 24 -23.72 -24.71 -10.36
CA VAL A 24 -23.25 -23.70 -9.41
C VAL A 24 -23.01 -22.42 -10.18
N LYS A 25 -23.72 -21.36 -9.82
CA LYS A 25 -23.48 -20.03 -10.34
C LYS A 25 -22.84 -19.20 -9.24
N PHE A 26 -21.77 -18.51 -9.55
CA PHE A 26 -21.20 -17.57 -8.59
C PHE A 26 -20.85 -16.25 -9.27
N GLN A 27 -20.96 -15.19 -8.47
CA GLN A 27 -20.71 -13.82 -8.90
C GLN A 27 -19.47 -13.28 -8.20
N VAL A 28 -18.52 -12.81 -8.99
CA VAL A 28 -17.28 -12.18 -8.53
C VAL A 28 -17.00 -10.90 -9.29
N SER A 29 -16.07 -10.08 -8.81
CA SER A 29 -15.71 -8.83 -9.50
C SER A 29 -15.12 -9.12 -10.89
N ARG A 30 -15.46 -8.26 -11.87
CA ARG A 30 -14.90 -8.30 -13.23
C ARG A 30 -13.37 -8.17 -13.32
N HIS A 31 -12.72 -7.70 -12.26
CA HIS A 31 -11.27 -7.53 -12.20
C HIS A 31 -10.52 -8.84 -11.87
N LEU A 32 -11.25 -9.89 -11.45
CA LEU A 32 -10.74 -11.25 -11.33
C LEU A 32 -10.95 -11.96 -12.68
N VAL A 33 -9.89 -12.04 -13.47
CA VAL A 33 -9.95 -12.54 -14.85
C VAL A 33 -9.67 -14.03 -14.87
N PHE A 34 -10.63 -14.82 -15.36
CA PHE A 34 -10.44 -16.26 -15.54
C PHE A 34 -9.98 -16.51 -16.98
N PRO A 35 -8.79 -17.12 -17.22
CA PRO A 35 -8.26 -17.36 -18.57
C PRO A 35 -9.16 -18.27 -19.39
N ASP A 36 -9.81 -19.23 -18.70
CA ASP A 36 -10.73 -20.18 -19.29
C ASP A 36 -12.10 -19.50 -19.45
N LYS A 37 -12.33 -18.87 -20.61
CA LYS A 37 -13.55 -18.10 -20.95
C LYS A 37 -14.81 -18.97 -21.15
N LEU A 38 -14.85 -20.15 -20.56
CA LEU A 38 -16.00 -21.04 -20.64
C LEU A 38 -17.15 -20.48 -19.79
N HIS A 39 -18.31 -20.28 -20.43
CA HIS A 39 -19.58 -19.95 -19.78
C HIS A 39 -19.58 -18.68 -18.91
N ALA A 40 -19.06 -17.57 -19.45
CA ALA A 40 -19.04 -16.28 -18.77
C ALA A 40 -19.79 -15.18 -19.54
N ALA A 41 -20.60 -14.40 -18.83
CA ALA A 41 -21.13 -13.13 -19.30
C ALA A 41 -20.43 -12.00 -18.51
N ILE A 42 -19.78 -11.09 -19.22
CA ILE A 42 -19.06 -9.96 -18.63
C ILE A 42 -19.89 -8.70 -18.88
N THR A 43 -20.55 -8.20 -17.84
CA THR A 43 -21.12 -6.84 -17.80
C THR A 43 -20.39 -6.06 -16.71
N ASP A 44 -21.03 -5.84 -15.56
CA ASP A 44 -20.45 -5.11 -14.42
C ASP A 44 -19.67 -6.02 -13.47
N ASP A 45 -20.06 -7.30 -13.42
CA ASP A 45 -19.45 -8.39 -12.65
C ASP A 45 -19.18 -9.60 -13.54
N TYR A 46 -18.29 -10.47 -13.08
CA TYR A 46 -18.04 -11.75 -13.72
C TYR A 46 -18.97 -12.80 -13.14
N TYR A 47 -19.88 -13.30 -13.99
CA TYR A 47 -20.77 -14.41 -13.66
C TYR A 47 -20.23 -15.68 -14.28
N ARG A 48 -20.03 -16.70 -13.46
CA ARG A 48 -19.60 -18.03 -13.91
C ARG A 48 -20.67 -19.06 -13.60
N GLU A 49 -20.91 -19.95 -14.56
CA GLU A 49 -21.81 -21.09 -14.38
C GLU A 49 -21.03 -22.40 -14.57
N ASP A 50 -20.88 -23.16 -13.48
CA ASP A 50 -20.18 -24.42 -13.48
C ASP A 50 -21.17 -25.59 -13.30
N LEU A 51 -21.06 -26.56 -14.21
CA LEU A 51 -21.91 -27.74 -14.23
C LEU A 51 -21.22 -28.92 -13.54
N PHE A 52 -21.95 -29.60 -12.65
CA PHE A 52 -21.50 -30.76 -11.89
C PHE A 52 -22.52 -31.90 -11.93
N SER A 53 -21.99 -33.12 -11.87
CA SER A 53 -22.73 -34.34 -11.57
C SER A 53 -22.03 -35.01 -10.39
N LEU A 54 -22.74 -35.15 -9.26
CA LEU A 54 -22.20 -35.75 -8.04
C LEU A 54 -22.89 -37.07 -7.75
N GLY A 55 -22.10 -38.12 -7.52
CA GLY A 55 -22.57 -39.38 -6.97
C GLY A 55 -22.90 -39.31 -5.48
N ILE A 56 -23.19 -40.48 -4.92
CA ILE A 56 -23.52 -40.67 -3.51
C ILE A 56 -22.30 -40.34 -2.65
N TYR A 57 -22.47 -39.47 -1.66
CA TYR A 57 -21.41 -38.98 -0.76
C TYR A 57 -20.12 -38.50 -1.46
N GLN A 58 -20.20 -38.10 -2.74
CA GLN A 58 -19.04 -37.71 -3.52
C GLN A 58 -18.61 -36.29 -3.18
N ARG A 59 -17.29 -36.07 -3.19
CA ARG A 59 -16.68 -34.73 -3.21
C ARG A 59 -16.00 -34.49 -4.55
N ILE A 60 -16.28 -33.34 -5.16
CA ILE A 60 -15.60 -32.85 -6.35
C ILE A 60 -14.82 -31.59 -5.96
N SER A 61 -13.60 -31.46 -6.48
CA SER A 61 -12.79 -30.27 -6.32
C SER A 61 -12.28 -29.83 -7.68
N ARG A 62 -12.46 -28.55 -8.01
CA ARG A 62 -11.92 -27.92 -9.21
C ARG A 62 -11.01 -26.77 -8.80
N THR A 63 -9.91 -26.63 -9.53
CA THR A 63 -8.98 -25.52 -9.37
C THR A 63 -9.13 -24.61 -10.57
N LEU A 64 -9.43 -23.34 -10.33
CA LEU A 64 -9.57 -22.31 -11.34
C LEU A 64 -8.41 -21.33 -11.21
N ASP A 65 -7.69 -21.10 -12.29
CA ASP A 65 -6.67 -20.05 -12.35
C ASP A 65 -7.35 -18.69 -12.52
N VAL A 66 -6.89 -17.71 -11.74
CA VAL A 66 -7.42 -16.35 -11.71
C VAL A 66 -6.27 -15.35 -11.86
N GLU A 67 -6.36 -14.51 -12.88
CA GLU A 67 -5.49 -13.36 -13.12
C GLU A 67 -6.01 -12.13 -12.38
N LEU A 68 -5.12 -11.48 -11.64
CA LEU A 68 -5.44 -10.34 -10.79
C LEU A 68 -5.20 -9.04 -11.55
N ALA A 69 -6.15 -8.64 -12.38
CA ALA A 69 -5.97 -7.52 -13.30
C ALA A 69 -5.83 -6.16 -12.58
N ARG A 70 -6.49 -5.97 -11.44
CA ARG A 70 -6.49 -4.72 -10.69
C ARG A 70 -6.29 -4.97 -9.19
N ARG A 71 -5.73 -3.98 -8.47
CA ARG A 71 -5.71 -3.99 -7.00
C ARG A 71 -7.13 -3.82 -6.44
N GLY A 72 -7.37 -4.33 -5.24
CA GLY A 72 -8.67 -4.22 -4.59
C GLY A 72 -8.93 -5.33 -3.61
N TYR A 73 -10.02 -5.19 -2.87
CA TYR A 73 -10.60 -6.25 -2.05
C TYR A 73 -11.72 -6.94 -2.83
N TYR A 74 -11.59 -8.26 -3.00
CA TYR A 74 -12.55 -9.05 -3.75
C TYR A 74 -13.13 -10.14 -2.85
N SER A 75 -14.46 -10.28 -2.89
CA SER A 75 -15.20 -11.36 -2.27
C SER A 75 -16.11 -12.03 -3.29
N ILE A 76 -16.54 -13.25 -2.98
CA ILE A 76 -17.61 -13.91 -3.73
C ILE A 76 -18.92 -13.27 -3.28
N LYS A 77 -19.62 -12.58 -4.19
CA LYS A 77 -20.82 -11.80 -3.89
C LYS A 77 -22.03 -12.70 -3.61
N SER A 78 -22.18 -13.73 -4.41
CA SER A 78 -23.29 -14.69 -4.31
C SER A 78 -22.86 -16.04 -4.88
N ILE A 79 -23.46 -17.11 -4.33
CA ILE A 79 -23.37 -18.46 -4.87
C ILE A 79 -24.80 -19.03 -4.93
N ASP A 80 -25.27 -19.29 -6.14
CA ASP A 80 -26.57 -19.89 -6.42
C ASP A 80 -26.39 -21.33 -6.90
N LEU A 81 -27.11 -22.24 -6.25
CA LEU A 81 -27.13 -23.66 -6.56
C LEU A 81 -28.44 -23.97 -7.26
N LEU A 82 -28.38 -24.32 -8.54
CA LEU A 82 -29.54 -24.74 -9.30
C LEU A 82 -29.49 -26.24 -9.54
N SER A 83 -30.57 -26.92 -9.20
CA SER A 83 -30.73 -28.34 -9.51
C SER A 83 -32.18 -28.59 -9.90
N SER A 84 -32.49 -29.86 -10.17
CA SER A 84 -33.84 -30.29 -10.49
C SER A 84 -34.13 -31.61 -9.82
N ASP A 85 -35.40 -31.93 -9.65
CA ASP A 85 -35.80 -33.26 -9.22
C ASP A 85 -35.47 -34.31 -10.31
N LEU A 86 -35.57 -35.60 -9.96
CA LEU A 86 -35.21 -36.71 -10.87
C LEU A 86 -36.08 -36.74 -12.13
N LEU A 87 -37.31 -36.21 -12.07
CA LEU A 87 -38.23 -36.10 -13.20
C LEU A 87 -38.08 -34.78 -13.97
N LEU A 88 -37.10 -33.95 -13.62
CA LEU A 88 -36.83 -32.63 -14.20
C LEU A 88 -38.06 -31.69 -14.23
N SER A 89 -39.02 -31.93 -13.34
CA SER A 89 -40.32 -31.27 -13.27
C SER A 89 -40.30 -30.04 -12.35
N VAL A 90 -39.38 -30.00 -11.38
CA VAL A 90 -39.28 -28.91 -10.39
C VAL A 90 -37.85 -28.39 -10.33
N LYS A 91 -37.70 -27.09 -10.64
CA LYS A 91 -36.42 -26.39 -10.44
C LYS A 91 -36.21 -26.12 -8.97
N LEU A 92 -35.08 -26.58 -8.44
CA LEU A 92 -34.64 -26.35 -7.07
C LEU A 92 -33.56 -25.27 -7.08
N VAL A 93 -33.73 -24.26 -6.22
CA VAL A 93 -32.77 -23.17 -6.04
C VAL A 93 -32.32 -23.15 -4.59
N GLY A 94 -31.02 -23.20 -4.38
CA GLY A 94 -30.39 -22.96 -3.08
C GLY A 94 -29.45 -21.77 -3.18
N HIS A 95 -29.27 -21.07 -2.07
CA HIS A 95 -28.29 -19.99 -1.97
C HIS A 95 -27.23 -20.38 -0.94
N ALA A 96 -25.98 -20.11 -1.26
CA ALA A 96 -24.86 -20.30 -0.36
C ALA A 96 -24.10 -18.98 -0.20
N ALA A 97 -23.54 -18.78 0.99
CA ALA A 97 -22.65 -17.66 1.28
C ALA A 97 -21.21 -18.18 1.34
N SER A 98 -20.27 -17.37 0.88
CA SER A 98 -18.85 -17.60 1.07
C SER A 98 -18.24 -16.47 1.88
N LEU A 99 -17.38 -16.84 2.83
CA LEU A 99 -16.55 -15.92 3.59
C LEU A 99 -15.17 -15.72 2.95
N SER A 100 -14.92 -16.35 1.79
CA SER A 100 -13.66 -16.21 1.09
C SER A 100 -13.50 -14.81 0.53
N CYS A 101 -12.41 -14.16 0.91
CA CYS A 101 -11.99 -12.88 0.40
C CYS A 101 -10.53 -12.94 -0.07
N LEU A 102 -10.18 -11.98 -0.93
CA LEU A 102 -8.86 -11.82 -1.50
C LEU A 102 -8.54 -10.33 -1.56
N THR A 103 -7.49 -9.93 -0.86
CA THR A 103 -6.89 -8.60 -1.03
C THR A 103 -5.79 -8.68 -2.06
N VAL A 104 -5.92 -7.91 -3.14
CA VAL A 104 -4.89 -7.75 -4.16
C VAL A 104 -4.12 -6.47 -3.89
N CYS A 105 -2.87 -6.61 -3.45
CA CYS A 105 -1.99 -5.48 -3.16
C CYS A 105 -1.59 -4.73 -4.45
N PRO A 106 -1.22 -3.43 -4.35
CA PRO A 106 -0.72 -2.65 -5.48
C PRO A 106 0.53 -3.29 -6.11
N ARG A 107 0.71 -3.14 -7.42
CA ARG A 107 1.97 -3.52 -8.07
C ARG A 107 3.09 -2.56 -7.64
N LEU A 108 4.25 -3.11 -7.26
CA LEU A 108 5.42 -2.30 -6.96
C LEU A 108 6.06 -1.77 -8.26
N ILE A 109 6.43 -0.50 -8.24
CA ILE A 109 7.21 0.18 -9.28
C ILE A 109 8.67 -0.20 -9.09
N GLY A 110 9.40 -0.49 -10.17
CA GLY A 110 10.79 -0.92 -10.07
C GLY A 110 11.70 0.12 -9.42
N ARG A 111 12.66 -0.31 -8.59
CA ARG A 111 13.62 0.58 -7.89
C ARG A 111 14.31 1.58 -8.83
N GLY A 112 14.65 1.19 -10.05
CA GLY A 112 15.33 2.07 -11.02
C GLY A 112 14.49 3.28 -11.45
N GLU A 113 13.17 3.15 -11.51
CA GLU A 113 12.27 4.26 -11.84
C GLU A 113 12.12 5.23 -10.66
N LEU A 114 12.19 4.71 -9.42
CA LEU A 114 12.04 5.49 -8.19
C LEU A 114 13.33 6.10 -7.64
N ASP A 115 14.45 5.84 -8.28
CA ASP A 115 15.80 6.11 -7.76
C ASP A 115 16.02 7.61 -7.44
N ILE A 116 15.45 8.52 -8.22
CA ILE A 116 15.56 9.97 -8.00
C ILE A 116 14.82 10.42 -6.73
N PRO A 117 13.47 10.29 -6.64
CA PRO A 117 12.74 10.72 -5.45
C PRO A 117 13.17 9.93 -4.20
N TYR A 118 13.48 8.64 -4.36
CA TYR A 118 13.92 7.80 -3.25
C TYR A 118 15.27 8.23 -2.68
N ARG A 119 16.29 8.49 -3.51
CA ARG A 119 17.58 8.99 -3.00
C ARG A 119 17.48 10.32 -2.26
N GLN A 120 16.65 11.25 -2.75
CA GLN A 120 16.43 12.53 -2.07
C GLN A 120 15.83 12.30 -0.68
N LEU A 121 14.82 11.46 -0.61
CA LEU A 121 14.11 11.08 0.60
C LEU A 121 15.06 10.41 1.61
N ILE A 122 15.85 9.42 1.18
CA ILE A 122 16.84 8.75 2.03
C ILE A 122 17.95 9.72 2.46
N GLY A 123 18.45 10.56 1.55
CA GLY A 123 19.47 11.56 1.85
C GLY A 123 19.02 12.54 2.93
N THR A 124 17.77 13.00 2.90
CA THR A 124 17.21 13.86 3.96
C THR A 124 17.09 13.13 5.29
N ALA A 125 16.65 11.86 5.28
CA ALA A 125 16.55 11.05 6.50
C ALA A 125 17.93 10.80 7.14
N LEU A 126 18.96 10.55 6.33
CA LEU A 126 20.33 10.35 6.79
C LEU A 126 20.98 11.63 7.32
N THR A 127 20.79 12.77 6.64
CA THR A 127 21.37 14.06 7.05
C THR A 127 20.81 14.50 8.40
N ARG A 128 19.50 14.30 8.63
CA ARG A 128 18.85 14.63 9.90
C ARG A 128 19.42 13.86 11.08
N GLN A 129 19.67 12.56 10.91
CA GLN A 129 20.25 11.71 11.96
C GLN A 129 21.63 12.25 12.40
N ALA A 130 22.45 12.71 11.46
CA ALA A 130 23.76 13.29 11.77
C ALA A 130 23.65 14.59 12.59
N LEU A 131 22.60 15.39 12.38
CA LEU A 131 22.37 16.66 13.10
C LEU A 131 21.82 16.47 14.52
N LEU A 132 21.10 15.36 14.78
CA LEU A 132 20.41 15.10 16.05
C LEU A 132 21.10 14.02 16.92
N ALA A 133 22.37 13.71 16.65
CA ALA A 133 23.12 12.79 17.50
C ALA A 133 23.18 13.32 18.94
N ASP A 134 22.67 12.56 19.90
CA ASP A 134 22.68 12.94 21.31
C ASP A 134 24.12 12.84 21.88
N PRO A 135 24.73 13.94 22.31
CA PRO A 135 26.07 13.92 22.91
C PRO A 135 26.12 13.16 24.26
N PHE A 136 24.98 12.89 24.89
CA PHE A 136 24.89 12.38 26.25
C PHE A 136 24.68 10.85 26.32
N GLU A 137 24.33 10.19 25.22
CA GLU A 137 24.13 8.73 25.19
C GLU A 137 25.40 8.02 24.67
N PHE A 138 26.25 7.61 25.62
CA PHE A 138 27.53 6.94 25.38
C PHE A 138 27.32 5.43 25.16
N ARG A 139 27.75 4.90 24.01
CA ARG A 139 27.61 3.47 23.69
C ARG A 139 28.91 2.68 23.86
N THR A 140 30.01 3.17 23.30
CA THR A 140 31.27 2.43 23.26
C THR A 140 32.46 3.34 23.00
N ILE A 141 33.64 2.91 23.47
CA ILE A 141 34.91 3.55 23.15
C ILE A 141 35.63 2.66 22.15
N ARG A 142 35.96 3.23 20.98
CA ARG A 142 36.76 2.54 19.96
C ARG A 142 38.09 3.24 19.71
N GLU A 143 39.00 2.57 19.02
CA GLU A 143 40.24 3.17 18.54
C GLU A 143 39.95 4.26 17.51
N TYR A 144 40.74 5.34 17.58
CA TYR A 144 40.72 6.44 16.64
C TYR A 144 41.13 5.97 15.25
N GLN A 145 40.34 6.32 14.25
CA GLN A 145 40.65 6.11 12.84
C GLN A 145 40.93 7.47 12.19
N GLY A 146 41.77 7.52 11.15
CA GLY A 146 42.26 8.78 10.58
C GLY A 146 41.18 9.71 9.99
N PHE A 147 39.95 9.23 9.84
CA PHE A 147 38.79 10.00 9.39
C PHE A 147 37.92 10.53 10.54
N ASP A 148 38.29 10.27 11.79
CA ASP A 148 37.55 10.73 12.96
C ASP A 148 37.89 12.17 13.35
N HIS A 149 36.87 12.95 13.70
CA HIS A 149 37.05 14.32 14.16
C HIS A 149 37.75 14.37 15.53
N LEU A 150 38.76 15.24 15.67
CA LEU A 150 39.51 15.41 16.93
C LEU A 150 38.62 15.80 18.13
N LYS A 151 37.46 16.42 17.89
CA LYS A 151 36.47 16.75 18.94
C LYS A 151 35.82 15.51 19.58
N SER A 152 35.85 14.37 18.90
CA SER A 152 35.27 13.11 19.38
C SER A 152 36.24 12.27 20.22
N VAL A 153 37.49 12.72 20.37
CA VAL A 153 38.52 12.03 21.15
C VAL A 153 38.19 12.05 22.65
N ASN A 154 38.12 10.86 23.24
CA ASN A 154 38.02 10.69 24.68
C ASN A 154 39.42 10.73 25.30
N TRP A 155 39.82 11.90 25.76
CA TRP A 155 41.12 12.13 26.38
C TRP A 155 41.32 11.31 27.66
N LEU A 156 40.26 11.03 28.42
CA LEU A 156 40.32 10.25 29.65
C LEU A 156 40.64 8.77 29.36
N ALA A 157 40.04 8.21 28.32
CA ALA A 157 40.28 6.84 27.87
C ALA A 157 41.64 6.71 27.17
N THR A 158 42.01 7.74 26.39
CA THR A 158 43.32 7.83 25.73
C THR A 158 44.45 7.88 26.75
N ALA A 159 44.32 8.68 27.81
CA ALA A 159 45.33 8.79 28.87
C ALA A 159 45.55 7.47 29.63
N ARG A 160 44.52 6.62 29.76
CA ARG A 160 44.61 5.31 30.44
C ARG A 160 45.21 4.22 29.57
N THR A 161 45.09 4.31 28.25
CA THR A 161 45.47 3.22 27.33
C THR A 161 46.66 3.57 26.44
N GLY A 162 47.10 4.82 26.41
CA GLY A 162 48.22 5.29 25.59
C GLY A 162 47.91 5.38 24.09
N GLN A 163 46.71 4.98 23.67
CA GLN A 163 46.25 4.99 22.29
C GLN A 163 45.06 5.94 22.14
N LEU A 164 44.99 6.67 21.03
CA LEU A 164 43.88 7.58 20.76
C LEU A 164 42.56 6.79 20.69
N LYS A 165 41.61 7.19 21.53
CA LYS A 165 40.28 6.57 21.63
C LYS A 165 39.19 7.60 21.41
N VAL A 166 38.11 7.18 20.77
CA VAL A 166 36.97 8.02 20.38
C VAL A 166 35.70 7.55 21.07
N ASN A 167 34.89 8.50 21.54
CA ASN A 167 33.53 8.24 22.01
C ASN A 167 32.61 7.98 20.82
N VAL A 168 31.97 6.81 20.80
CA VAL A 168 30.88 6.51 19.87
C VAL A 168 29.56 6.76 20.61
N HIS A 169 28.83 7.76 20.15
CA HIS A 169 27.48 8.09 20.64
C HIS A 169 26.44 7.22 19.92
N GLU A 170 25.37 6.88 20.63
CA GLU A 170 24.22 6.20 20.02
C GLU A 170 23.36 7.20 19.23
N TYR A 171 22.76 6.74 18.14
CA TYR A 171 21.80 7.55 17.39
C TYR A 171 20.41 7.28 17.97
N THR A 172 19.93 8.17 18.85
CA THR A 172 18.64 7.99 19.54
C THR A 172 17.43 8.21 18.63
N THR A 173 17.60 8.74 17.42
CA THR A 173 16.50 8.93 16.45
C THR A 173 16.45 7.79 15.43
N SER A 174 15.39 6.99 15.46
CA SER A 174 15.06 6.07 14.38
C SER A 174 14.86 6.84 13.08
N ARG A 175 15.40 6.32 11.98
CA ARG A 175 15.10 6.83 10.64
C ARG A 175 13.63 6.53 10.39
N GLU A 176 12.80 7.56 10.33
CA GLU A 176 11.38 7.41 10.06
C GLU A 176 10.99 8.22 8.83
N ILE A 177 10.32 7.53 7.91
CA ILE A 177 9.65 8.14 6.75
C ILE A 177 8.15 8.05 7.01
N ARG A 178 7.44 9.16 6.86
CA ARG A 178 5.97 9.18 6.89
C ARG A 178 5.43 9.48 5.51
N VAL A 179 4.81 8.48 4.90
CA VAL A 179 4.15 8.60 3.59
C VAL A 179 2.72 9.11 3.79
N LEU A 180 2.41 10.25 3.20
CA LEU A 180 1.10 10.90 3.21
C LEU A 180 0.50 10.82 1.81
N LEU A 181 -0.49 9.94 1.63
CA LEU A 181 -1.13 9.72 0.34
C LEU A 181 -2.47 10.45 0.27
N ASN A 182 -2.58 11.39 -0.66
CA ASN A 182 -3.82 12.09 -0.96
C ASN A 182 -4.53 11.49 -2.18
N ILE A 183 -5.81 11.16 -2.03
CA ILE A 183 -6.67 10.75 -3.15
C ILE A 183 -7.76 11.77 -3.51
N GLU A 184 -7.80 12.91 -2.83
CA GLU A 184 -8.77 13.97 -3.09
C GLU A 184 -8.51 14.57 -4.49
N PRO A 185 -9.50 14.61 -5.38
CA PRO A 185 -9.31 15.13 -6.74
C PRO A 185 -9.01 16.64 -6.73
N ASP A 186 -8.27 17.11 -7.73
CA ASP A 186 -8.08 18.55 -7.96
C ASP A 186 -9.17 19.09 -8.90
N GLY A 187 -10.29 19.51 -8.34
CA GLY A 187 -11.43 20.01 -9.11
C GLY A 187 -12.31 18.89 -9.67
N ALA A 188 -12.85 19.09 -10.88
CA ALA A 188 -13.89 18.23 -11.44
C ALA A 188 -13.37 16.98 -12.18
N PHE A 189 -12.06 16.92 -12.46
CA PHE A 189 -11.46 15.80 -13.19
C PHE A 189 -10.93 14.77 -12.20
N TYR A 190 -11.58 13.60 -12.21
CA TYR A 190 -11.15 12.44 -11.44
C TYR A 190 -10.27 11.54 -12.30
N GLU A 191 -8.96 11.59 -12.09
CA GLU A 191 -7.99 10.80 -12.84
C GLU A 191 -7.62 9.52 -12.09
N GLU A 192 -8.54 8.54 -12.16
CA GLU A 192 -8.40 7.24 -11.49
C GLU A 192 -7.05 6.56 -11.78
N MET A 193 -6.57 6.64 -13.03
CA MET A 193 -5.27 6.08 -13.43
C MET A 193 -4.09 6.68 -12.64
N LEU A 194 -4.07 7.99 -12.45
CA LEU A 194 -2.99 8.63 -11.69
C LEU A 194 -3.13 8.39 -10.19
N LEU A 195 -4.34 8.25 -9.67
CA LEU A 195 -4.59 7.87 -8.28
C LEU A 195 -4.11 6.43 -8.00
N GLU A 196 -4.38 5.51 -8.93
CA GLU A 196 -3.82 4.16 -8.87
C GLU A 196 -2.29 4.18 -8.89
N GLU A 197 -1.68 5.02 -9.73
CA GLU A 197 -0.23 5.17 -9.76
C GLU A 197 0.32 5.81 -8.47
N ALA A 198 -0.39 6.77 -7.86
CA ALA A 198 -0.06 7.33 -6.57
C ALA A 198 -0.05 6.27 -5.45
N ILE A 199 -0.99 5.33 -5.49
CA ILE A 199 -1.05 4.19 -4.57
C ILE A 199 0.13 3.24 -4.79
N ARG A 200 0.47 2.93 -6.05
CA ARG A 200 1.66 2.13 -6.38
C ARG A 200 2.95 2.82 -5.93
N LEU A 201 3.05 4.14 -6.07
CA LEU A 201 4.16 4.95 -5.55
C LEU A 201 4.28 4.82 -4.03
N ALA A 202 3.17 5.02 -3.30
CA ALA A 202 3.15 4.90 -1.85
C ALA A 202 3.58 3.49 -1.41
N ALA A 203 3.02 2.45 -2.03
CA ALA A 203 3.35 1.05 -1.77
C ALA A 203 4.84 0.76 -1.97
N SER A 204 5.41 1.27 -3.06
CA SER A 204 6.81 1.03 -3.42
C SER A 204 7.78 1.77 -2.51
N LEU A 205 7.48 3.03 -2.18
CA LEU A 205 8.30 3.81 -1.24
C LEU A 205 8.32 3.18 0.15
N CYS A 206 7.17 2.75 0.67
CA CYS A 206 7.10 2.03 1.94
C CYS A 206 7.88 0.72 1.88
N ASN A 207 7.70 -0.08 0.83
CA ASN A 207 8.39 -1.36 0.67
C ASN A 207 9.91 -1.17 0.66
N TYR A 208 10.42 -0.24 -0.13
CA TYR A 208 11.86 0.00 -0.25
C TYR A 208 12.46 0.62 1.01
N ALA A 209 11.75 1.55 1.66
CA ALA A 209 12.18 2.08 2.94
C ALA A 209 12.37 0.97 3.98
N LEU A 210 11.41 0.05 4.09
CA LEU A 210 11.46 -1.08 5.02
C LEU A 210 12.56 -2.10 4.65
N GLU A 211 12.72 -2.42 3.35
CA GLU A 211 13.82 -3.27 2.87
C GLU A 211 15.20 -2.68 3.21
N ASP A 212 15.34 -1.35 3.16
CA ASP A 212 16.59 -0.64 3.49
C ASP A 212 16.75 -0.41 5.02
N GLY A 213 15.86 -0.97 5.84
CA GLY A 213 15.91 -0.89 7.30
C GLY A 213 15.57 0.49 7.85
N ILE A 214 14.68 1.22 7.18
CA ILE A 214 14.16 2.51 7.64
C ILE A 214 12.71 2.32 8.09
N SER A 215 12.38 2.81 9.28
CA SER A 215 11.01 2.72 9.77
C SER A 215 10.09 3.55 8.88
N CYS A 216 8.92 3.02 8.58
CA CYS A 216 7.94 3.69 7.73
C CYS A 216 6.58 3.76 8.43
N SER A 217 5.99 4.94 8.44
CA SER A 217 4.58 5.18 8.77
C SER A 217 3.82 5.59 7.50
N MET A 218 2.53 5.32 7.45
CA MET A 218 1.70 5.63 6.28
C MET A 218 0.35 6.18 6.73
N ARG A 219 -0.08 7.26 6.08
CA ARG A 219 -1.39 7.85 6.29
C ARG A 219 -2.03 8.20 4.96
N SER A 220 -3.32 7.91 4.81
CA SER A 220 -4.09 8.28 3.62
C SER A 220 -5.47 8.78 4.00
N ASN A 221 -5.98 9.77 3.26
CA ASN A 221 -7.38 10.19 3.37
C ASN A 221 -8.36 9.30 2.60
N ALA A 222 -7.85 8.28 1.92
CA ALA A 222 -8.67 7.26 1.27
C ALA A 222 -9.31 6.34 2.31
N ARG A 223 -10.55 5.91 2.05
CA ARG A 223 -11.29 5.02 2.94
C ARG A 223 -11.01 3.56 2.62
N ASP A 224 -10.83 2.76 3.66
CA ASP A 224 -10.79 1.30 3.55
C ASP A 224 -12.20 0.77 3.24
N VAL A 225 -12.29 -0.15 2.29
CA VAL A 225 -13.56 -0.78 1.88
C VAL A 225 -14.31 -1.50 3.01
N LEU A 226 -13.61 -2.03 4.03
CA LEU A 226 -14.25 -2.76 5.12
C LEU A 226 -14.58 -1.87 6.32
N THR A 227 -13.64 -1.04 6.78
CA THR A 227 -13.84 -0.20 7.96
C THR A 227 -14.51 1.12 7.63
N GLN A 228 -14.44 1.57 6.37
CA GLN A 228 -14.86 2.89 5.90
C GLN A 228 -14.09 4.07 6.52
N ASP A 229 -13.04 3.80 7.29
CA ASP A 229 -12.20 4.82 7.91
C ASP A 229 -10.99 5.14 7.05
N ALA A 230 -10.42 6.33 7.24
CA ALA A 230 -9.13 6.69 6.71
C ALA A 230 -8.00 5.85 7.34
N ILE A 231 -6.93 5.63 6.58
CA ILE A 231 -5.79 4.84 7.06
C ILE A 231 -4.82 5.73 7.82
N ASP A 232 -4.45 5.32 9.03
CA ASP A 232 -3.27 5.82 9.75
C ASP A 232 -2.52 4.65 10.39
N LEU A 233 -1.36 4.33 9.82
CA LEU A 233 -0.47 3.28 10.31
C LEU A 233 0.77 3.92 10.95
N PRO A 234 1.06 3.62 12.23
CA PRO A 234 2.23 4.14 12.91
C PRO A 234 3.52 3.55 12.33
N ALA A 235 4.66 4.09 12.76
CA ALA A 235 5.95 3.63 12.28
C ALA A 235 6.22 2.18 12.68
N GLY A 236 6.64 1.39 11.71
CA GLY A 236 7.13 0.03 11.91
C GLY A 236 8.30 -0.26 10.98
N GLN A 237 9.02 -1.34 11.26
CA GLN A 237 10.23 -1.74 10.51
C GLN A 237 10.23 -3.23 10.12
N THR A 238 9.17 -3.96 10.47
CA THR A 238 9.11 -5.43 10.28
C THR A 238 8.52 -5.81 8.92
N LEU A 239 8.79 -7.03 8.48
CA LEU A 239 8.17 -7.58 7.27
C LEU A 239 6.63 -7.64 7.41
N GLN A 240 6.14 -8.02 8.58
CA GLN A 240 4.70 -8.02 8.87
C GLN A 240 4.08 -6.61 8.75
N HIS A 241 4.83 -5.57 9.14
CA HIS A 241 4.39 -4.18 8.98
C HIS A 241 4.30 -3.79 7.50
N ASN A 242 5.24 -4.24 6.67
CA ASN A 242 5.14 -4.06 5.23
C ASN A 242 3.88 -4.72 4.68
N ASP A 243 3.64 -5.99 5.03
CA ASP A 243 2.45 -6.73 4.58
C ASP A 243 1.15 -6.00 4.97
N GLN A 244 1.09 -5.45 6.19
CA GLN A 244 -0.04 -4.64 6.65
C GLN A 244 -0.23 -3.37 5.81
N ILE A 245 0.84 -2.63 5.50
CA ILE A 245 0.78 -1.46 4.62
C ILE A 245 0.27 -1.86 3.22
N GLN A 246 0.82 -2.93 2.64
CA GLN A 246 0.43 -3.39 1.30
C GLN A 246 -1.03 -3.84 1.25
N GLU A 247 -1.50 -4.56 2.27
CA GLU A 247 -2.89 -5.00 2.39
C GLU A 247 -3.83 -3.79 2.51
N GLN A 248 -3.49 -2.82 3.37
CA GLN A 248 -4.26 -1.60 3.58
C GLN A 248 -4.36 -0.76 2.30
N LEU A 249 -3.26 -0.57 1.57
CA LEU A 249 -3.28 0.07 0.25
C LEU A 249 -4.08 -0.73 -0.79
N GLY A 250 -4.05 -2.06 -0.71
CA GLY A 250 -4.86 -2.94 -1.54
C GLY A 250 -6.36 -2.78 -1.28
N ARG A 251 -6.76 -2.45 -0.06
CA ARG A 251 -8.16 -2.27 0.38
C ARG A 251 -8.73 -0.87 0.16
N LEU A 252 -7.90 0.09 -0.24
CA LEU A 252 -8.35 1.45 -0.51
C LEU A 252 -9.40 1.51 -1.61
N ASN A 253 -10.56 2.09 -1.28
CA ASN A 253 -11.66 2.24 -2.22
C ASN A 253 -11.73 3.67 -2.75
N LEU A 254 -11.36 3.80 -4.01
CA LEU A 254 -11.36 5.04 -4.77
C LEU A 254 -12.77 5.58 -5.10
N ALA A 255 -13.80 4.74 -5.04
CA ALA A 255 -15.19 5.15 -5.28
C ALA A 255 -15.87 5.79 -4.06
N LEU A 256 -15.28 5.65 -2.86
CA LEU A 256 -15.78 6.29 -1.65
C LEU A 256 -15.25 7.73 -1.54
N PRO A 257 -16.04 8.69 -1.04
CA PRO A 257 -15.58 10.05 -0.86
C PRO A 257 -14.46 10.08 0.19
N PRO A 258 -13.28 10.64 -0.13
CA PRO A 258 -12.17 10.72 0.80
C PRO A 258 -12.45 11.70 1.93
N GLU A 259 -11.64 11.60 2.99
CA GLU A 259 -11.57 12.62 4.03
C GLU A 259 -10.81 13.86 3.53
N SER A 260 -11.06 15.01 4.16
CA SER A 260 -10.36 16.24 3.81
C SER A 260 -8.87 16.10 4.09
N PHE A 261 -8.05 16.15 3.03
CA PHE A 261 -6.62 16.00 3.18
C PHE A 261 -6.00 17.20 3.91
N ALA A 262 -6.56 18.39 3.72
CA ALA A 262 -6.14 19.59 4.43
C ALA A 262 -6.32 19.47 5.96
N ALA A 263 -7.39 18.82 6.42
CA ALA A 263 -7.61 18.53 7.84
C ALA A 263 -6.61 17.48 8.36
N LEU A 264 -6.35 16.44 7.56
CA LEU A 264 -5.33 15.42 7.86
C LEU A 264 -3.95 16.06 8.09
N LEU A 265 -3.48 16.92 7.17
CA LEU A 265 -2.23 17.66 7.31
C LEU A 265 -2.19 18.55 8.56
N THR A 266 -3.33 19.09 8.98
CA THR A 266 -3.40 19.90 10.20
C THR A 266 -3.21 19.04 11.45
N SER A 267 -3.74 17.81 11.47
CA SER A 267 -3.57 16.87 12.58
C SER A 267 -2.15 16.29 12.67
N GLU A 268 -1.43 16.19 11.54
CA GLU A 268 -0.02 15.77 11.50
C GLU A 268 0.92 16.72 12.26
N ARG A 269 0.48 17.97 12.52
CA ARG A 269 1.27 18.97 13.23
C ARG A 269 1.58 18.61 14.68
N ALA A 270 0.89 17.62 15.27
CA ALA A 270 0.83 17.42 16.71
C ALA A 270 1.67 16.25 17.26
N VAL A 271 2.44 15.53 16.44
CA VAL A 271 3.03 14.26 16.87
C VAL A 271 4.54 14.37 17.15
N GLY A 272 4.88 14.37 18.44
CA GLY A 272 6.12 13.79 18.97
C GLY A 272 7.41 14.61 18.98
N TYR A 273 8.38 14.14 19.77
CA TYR A 273 9.75 14.66 19.84
C TYR A 273 10.62 14.24 18.63
N SER A 274 10.27 13.13 17.96
CA SER A 274 10.87 12.70 16.70
C SER A 274 10.01 13.16 15.54
N ARG A 275 10.59 13.90 14.58
CA ARG A 275 9.86 14.32 13.38
C ARG A 275 10.32 13.47 12.20
N PRO A 276 9.44 12.65 11.61
CA PRO A 276 9.77 11.87 10.43
C PRO A 276 10.08 12.78 9.24
N VAL A 277 10.76 12.22 8.23
CA VAL A 277 10.80 12.81 6.89
C VAL A 277 9.44 12.58 6.24
N LEU A 278 8.75 13.66 5.88
CA LEU A 278 7.42 13.60 5.28
C LEU A 278 7.52 13.38 3.77
N VAL A 279 6.68 12.51 3.23
CA VAL A 279 6.62 12.27 1.79
C VAL A 279 5.17 12.37 1.39
N MET A 280 4.82 13.45 0.72
CA MET A 280 3.45 13.68 0.30
C MET A 280 3.29 13.27 -1.15
N ILE A 281 2.34 12.38 -1.44
CA ILE A 281 1.95 12.03 -2.80
C ILE A 281 0.55 12.60 -3.00
N SER A 282 0.44 13.65 -3.81
CA SER A 282 -0.81 14.35 -4.05
C SER A 282 -0.84 14.94 -5.45
N LEU A 283 -1.93 14.68 -6.18
CA LEU A 283 -2.27 15.38 -7.41
C LEU A 283 -2.89 16.76 -7.15
N ASN A 284 -3.55 16.90 -6.00
CA ASN A 284 -4.27 18.10 -5.64
C ASN A 284 -3.30 19.16 -5.12
N CYS A 285 -3.12 20.20 -5.93
CA CYS A 285 -2.28 21.36 -5.68
C CYS A 285 -3.10 22.58 -5.20
N SER A 286 -4.26 22.35 -4.56
CA SER A 286 -5.11 23.43 -4.07
C SER A 286 -4.38 24.33 -3.06
N PRO A 287 -4.72 25.63 -3.00
CA PRO A 287 -4.08 26.57 -2.08
C PRO A 287 -4.14 26.15 -0.61
N ALA A 288 -5.21 25.44 -0.20
CA ALA A 288 -5.36 24.93 1.15
C ALA A 288 -4.31 23.85 1.49
N ILE A 289 -4.06 22.91 0.58
CA ILE A 289 -3.03 21.87 0.74
C ILE A 289 -1.65 22.51 0.71
N CYS A 290 -1.37 23.40 -0.26
CA CYS A 290 -0.09 24.12 -0.36
C CYS A 290 0.23 24.88 0.93
N LYS A 291 -0.72 25.66 1.46
CA LYS A 291 -0.55 26.41 2.71
C LYS A 291 -0.29 25.47 3.90
N ASN A 292 -1.05 24.38 4.01
CA ASN A 292 -0.91 23.46 5.14
C ASN A 292 0.41 22.68 5.09
N TRP A 293 0.83 22.26 3.90
CA TRP A 293 2.12 21.62 3.67
C TRP A 293 3.28 22.57 3.97
N GLN A 294 3.23 23.81 3.47
CA GLN A 294 4.25 24.83 3.76
C GLN A 294 4.37 25.08 5.27
N THR A 295 3.23 25.14 5.98
CA THR A 295 3.24 25.28 7.45
C THR A 295 3.94 24.09 8.13
N CYS A 296 3.78 22.86 7.63
CA CYS A 296 4.50 21.70 8.16
C CYS A 296 6.02 21.83 7.96
N LEU A 297 6.44 22.34 6.80
CA LEU A 297 7.86 22.60 6.50
C LEU A 297 8.42 23.74 7.36
N ASP A 298 7.69 24.85 7.49
CA ASP A 298 8.08 26.03 8.28
C ASP A 298 8.24 25.68 9.77
N ASN A 299 7.43 24.74 10.27
CA ASN A 299 7.55 24.21 11.63
C ASN A 299 8.80 23.33 11.83
N GLY A 300 9.61 23.10 10.80
CA GLY A 300 10.85 22.33 10.83
C GLY A 300 10.67 20.84 10.51
N SER A 301 9.62 20.48 9.79
CA SER A 301 9.54 19.17 9.11
C SER A 301 10.34 19.25 7.81
N GLN A 302 10.99 18.16 7.43
CA GLN A 302 11.60 18.03 6.11
C GLN A 302 10.76 17.04 5.33
N GLY A 303 10.56 17.32 4.05
CA GLY A 303 9.80 16.42 3.24
C GLY A 303 9.78 16.81 1.79
N ILE A 304 9.33 15.87 0.96
CA ILE A 304 9.21 16.02 -0.48
C ILE A 304 7.75 15.82 -0.89
N TRP A 305 7.29 16.65 -1.82
CA TRP A 305 5.99 16.45 -2.45
C TRP A 305 6.19 15.82 -3.83
N ILE A 306 5.70 14.60 -4.01
CA ILE A 306 5.62 13.90 -5.28
C ILE A 306 4.26 14.18 -5.94
N VAL A 307 4.27 14.73 -7.15
CA VAL A 307 3.07 15.06 -7.94
C VAL A 307 3.00 14.11 -9.15
N PRO A 308 2.15 13.06 -9.12
CA PRO A 308 1.88 12.23 -10.29
C PRO A 308 1.19 13.04 -11.40
N ARG A 309 1.62 12.85 -12.65
CA ARG A 309 1.02 13.51 -13.82
C ARG A 309 1.07 12.62 -15.06
N LEU A 310 0.19 12.88 -16.01
CA LEU A 310 0.29 12.28 -17.34
C LEU A 310 1.41 12.95 -18.17
N SER A 311 2.18 12.14 -18.89
CA SER A 311 3.21 12.65 -19.81
C SER A 311 2.57 13.53 -20.90
N GLY A 312 3.17 14.70 -21.14
CA GLY A 312 2.73 15.64 -22.18
C GLY A 312 1.63 16.64 -21.78
N GLN A 313 1.08 16.58 -20.56
CA GLN A 313 0.15 17.60 -20.05
C GLN A 313 0.87 18.69 -19.23
N PRO A 314 0.43 19.96 -19.32
CA PRO A 314 0.99 21.02 -18.48
C PRO A 314 0.68 20.75 -17.01
N ALA A 315 1.72 20.67 -16.19
CA ALA A 315 1.59 20.37 -14.77
C ALA A 315 1.11 21.62 -14.01
N ARG A 316 0.01 21.48 -13.25
CA ARG A 316 -0.32 22.44 -12.21
C ARG A 316 0.63 22.20 -11.04
N MET A 317 1.61 23.08 -10.89
CA MET A 317 2.58 22.97 -9.82
C MET A 317 2.03 23.53 -8.51
N PRO A 318 2.35 22.92 -7.37
CA PRO A 318 2.02 23.49 -6.08
C PRO A 318 2.86 24.76 -5.84
N GLU A 319 2.20 25.82 -5.39
CA GLU A 319 2.83 27.09 -5.02
C GLU A 319 3.46 26.97 -3.63
N ILE A 320 4.61 26.29 -3.55
CA ILE A 320 5.37 26.07 -2.31
C ILE A 320 6.85 26.38 -2.50
N THR A 321 7.57 26.61 -1.40
CA THR A 321 9.04 26.84 -1.42
C THR A 321 9.85 25.55 -1.22
N GLY A 322 9.21 24.46 -0.78
CA GLY A 322 9.85 23.18 -0.52
C GLY A 322 10.14 22.34 -1.79
N PRO A 323 10.83 21.20 -1.65
CA PRO A 323 11.16 20.35 -2.78
C PRO A 323 9.92 19.64 -3.33
N VAL A 324 9.74 19.75 -4.63
CA VAL A 324 8.67 19.11 -5.40
C VAL A 324 9.31 18.20 -6.45
N HIS A 325 8.86 16.95 -6.51
CA HIS A 325 9.23 16.02 -7.56
C HIS A 325 8.01 15.69 -8.41
N VAL A 326 8.18 15.78 -9.71
CA VAL A 326 7.09 15.53 -10.65
C VAL A 326 7.26 14.11 -11.20
N TRP A 327 6.28 13.25 -10.92
CA TRP A 327 6.29 11.86 -11.37
C TRP A 327 5.52 11.74 -12.68
N GLU A 328 6.24 11.51 -13.79
CA GLU A 328 5.63 11.32 -15.10
C GLU A 328 5.11 9.89 -15.26
N VAL A 329 3.81 9.79 -15.48
CA VAL A 329 3.11 8.55 -15.81
C VAL A 329 2.94 8.49 -17.31
N ASN A 330 3.58 7.50 -17.92
CA ASN A 330 3.39 7.22 -19.33
C ASN A 330 2.01 6.59 -19.52
N HIS A 331 1.25 7.10 -20.50
CA HIS A 331 0.02 6.44 -20.92
C HIS A 331 0.41 5.08 -21.50
N VAL A 332 0.12 4.01 -20.75
CA VAL A 332 0.10 2.67 -21.35
C VAL A 332 -1.12 2.66 -22.26
N ARG A 333 -0.89 2.62 -23.58
CA ARG A 333 -1.94 2.48 -24.58
C ARG A 333 -2.62 1.13 -24.49
#